data_AF-A0A352S9S1-F1
#
_entry.id   AF-A0A352S9S1-F1
#
_cell.length_a   1.000
_cell.length_b   1.000
_cell.length_c   1.000
_cell.angle_alpha   90.00
_cell.angle_beta   90.00
_cell.angle_gamma   90.00
#
_symmetry.space_group_name_H-M   'P 1'
#
loop_
_entity.id
_entity.type
_entity.pdbx_description
1 polymer ?
#
loop_
_entity_poly.entity_id
_entity_poly.type
_entity_poly.pdbx_seq_one_letter_code
_entity_poly.pdbx_strand_id
1 'polypeptide(L)'
;ELLLQAVLFLASALVVVPLSIRLGFGSVLGYLVAGMLIGPSALGFVTDVNAVLHIAELGIMLMMFIIGIEMDVRKLWNLRRSIFGHGGAQVLLCAVLLALAFIALGANWRVGGAAGFAL
;
A
#
# COMPACT_ATOMS: atom_id res chain seq x y z
N GLU A 1 23.89 -9.54 10.46
CA GLU A 1 22.54 -9.81 9.91
C GLU A 1 21.63 -8.57 9.85
N LEU A 2 21.03 -8.10 10.96
CA LEU A 2 20.01 -7.04 10.90
C LEU A 2 20.49 -5.72 10.25
N LEU A 3 21.70 -5.27 10.58
CA LEU A 3 22.32 -4.07 9.97
C LEU A 3 22.57 -4.24 8.48
N LEU A 4 23.00 -5.42 8.04
CA LEU A 4 23.29 -5.70 6.64
C LEU A 4 21.98 -5.72 5.82
N GLN A 5 20.93 -6.34 6.36
CA GLN A 5 19.60 -6.30 5.75
C GLN A 5 19.04 -4.88 5.68
N ALA A 6 19.19 -4.08 6.75
CA ALA A 6 18.77 -2.68 6.75
C ALA A 6 19.51 -1.87 5.67
N VAL A 7 20.83 -2.04 5.56
CA VAL A 7 21.64 -1.38 4.53
C VAL A 7 21.21 -1.82 3.13
N LEU A 8 20.92 -3.10 2.91
CA LEU A 8 20.43 -3.60 1.62
C LEU A 8 19.06 -3.03 1.26
N PHE A 9 18.13 -2.96 2.22
CA PHE A 9 16.84 -2.29 2.03
C PHE A 9 17.02 -0.82 1.63
N LEU A 10 17.81 -0.07 2.40
CA LEU A 10 18.11 1.34 2.12
C LEU A 10 18.79 1.53 0.76
N ALA A 11 19.80 0.72 0.44
CA ALA A 11 20.52 0.79 -0.83
C ALA A 11 19.62 0.49 -2.03
N SER A 12 18.76 -0.53 -1.92
CA SER A 12 17.81 -0.83 -2.99
C SER A 12 16.80 0.29 -3.20
N ALA A 13 16.25 0.86 -2.12
CA ALA A 13 15.27 1.92 -2.19
C ALA A 13 15.92 3.17 -2.80
N LEU A 14 17.17 3.46 -2.44
CA LEU A 14 17.96 4.56 -2.98
C LEU A 14 18.18 4.45 -4.50
N VAL A 15 18.22 3.24 -5.06
CA VAL A 15 18.41 3.03 -6.51
C VAL A 15 17.07 2.91 -7.25
N VAL A 16 16.19 2.04 -6.75
CA VAL A 16 14.95 1.65 -7.45
C VAL A 16 13.89 2.74 -7.38
N VAL A 17 13.76 3.44 -6.26
CA VAL A 17 12.74 4.49 -6.11
C VAL A 17 12.97 5.67 -7.07
N PRO A 18 14.16 6.30 -7.15
CA PRO A 18 14.37 7.39 -8.10
C PRO A 18 14.32 6.92 -9.55
N LEU A 19 14.70 5.66 -9.84
CA LEU A 19 14.52 5.08 -11.16
C LEU A 19 13.03 4.99 -11.53
N SER A 20 12.19 4.52 -10.60
CA SER A 20 10.74 4.43 -10.79
C SER A 20 10.11 5.81 -11.04
N ILE A 21 10.53 6.81 -10.26
CA ILE A 21 10.08 8.21 -10.45
C ILE A 21 10.53 8.75 -11.81
N ARG A 22 11.75 8.46 -12.26
CA ARG A 22 12.24 8.87 -13.59
C ARG A 22 11.47 8.24 -14.74
N LEU A 23 10.95 7.04 -14.55
CA LEU A 23 10.10 6.35 -15.54
C LEU A 23 8.65 6.87 -15.54
N GLY A 24 8.31 7.81 -14.66
CA GLY A 24 6.96 8.39 -14.55
C GLY A 24 6.03 7.62 -13.63
N PHE A 25 6.51 6.61 -12.91
CA PHE A 25 5.73 5.89 -11.90
C PHE A 25 5.77 6.60 -10.55
N GLY A 26 4.75 6.38 -9.71
CA GLY A 26 4.73 6.89 -8.34
C GLY A 26 5.80 6.24 -7.45
N SER A 27 6.21 6.93 -6.38
CA SER A 27 7.22 6.44 -5.43
C SER A 27 6.84 5.10 -4.78
N VAL A 28 5.54 4.88 -4.54
CA VAL A 28 5.00 3.63 -3.96
C VAL A 28 5.36 2.41 -4.81
N LEU A 29 5.22 2.51 -6.15
CA LEU A 29 5.61 1.42 -7.05
C LEU A 29 7.11 1.14 -6.96
N GLY A 30 7.93 2.17 -6.82
CA GLY A 30 9.38 2.01 -6.58
C GLY A 30 9.69 1.22 -5.32
N TYR A 31 9.02 1.52 -4.20
CA TYR A 31 9.20 0.77 -2.96
C TYR A 31 8.77 -0.69 -3.07
N LEU A 32 7.65 -0.98 -3.76
CA LEU A 32 7.17 -2.34 -4.00
C LEU A 32 8.15 -3.16 -4.86
N VAL A 33 8.65 -2.58 -5.94
CA VAL A 33 9.63 -3.24 -6.82
C VAL A 33 10.94 -3.49 -6.08
N ALA A 34 11.42 -2.53 -5.27
CA ALA A 34 12.61 -2.72 -4.45
C ALA A 34 12.46 -3.90 -3.47
N GLY A 35 11.32 -3.97 -2.77
CA GLY A 35 11.01 -5.07 -1.87
C GLY A 35 10.90 -6.42 -2.58
N MET A 36 10.28 -6.45 -3.76
CA MET A 36 10.17 -7.66 -4.59
C MET A 36 11.55 -8.15 -5.04
N LEU A 37 12.47 -7.25 -5.41
CA LEU A 37 13.83 -7.60 -5.85
C LEU A 37 14.70 -8.17 -4.73
N ILE A 38 14.67 -7.58 -3.53
CA ILE A 38 15.50 -8.07 -2.40
C ILE A 38 14.87 -9.29 -1.72
N GLY A 39 13.55 -9.42 -1.82
CA GLY A 39 12.79 -10.46 -1.14
C GLY A 39 13.21 -11.89 -1.54
N PRO A 40 12.68 -12.89 -0.81
CA PRO A 40 13.06 -14.29 -0.98
C PRO A 40 12.75 -14.82 -2.38
N SER A 41 11.78 -14.23 -3.08
CA SER A 41 11.33 -14.64 -4.41
C SER A 41 12.25 -14.17 -5.56
N ALA A 42 13.22 -13.29 -5.32
CA ALA A 42 14.13 -12.78 -6.34
C ALA A 42 15.61 -12.98 -5.95
N LEU A 43 16.26 -11.96 -5.36
CA LEU A 43 17.68 -12.06 -5.00
C LEU A 43 17.92 -12.86 -3.70
N GLY A 44 16.90 -13.01 -2.85
CA GLY A 44 16.99 -13.84 -1.65
C GLY A 44 17.86 -13.28 -0.52
N PHE A 45 18.25 -12.01 -0.58
CA PHE A 45 19.10 -11.40 0.44
C PHE A 45 18.37 -11.16 1.78
N VAL A 46 17.04 -11.05 1.73
CA VAL A 46 16.19 -10.95 2.92
C VAL A 46 15.23 -12.13 2.91
N THR A 47 15.45 -13.10 3.81
CA THR A 47 14.64 -14.32 3.92
C THR A 47 13.66 -14.28 5.10
N ASP A 48 13.91 -13.41 6.08
CA ASP A 48 13.17 -13.38 7.35
C ASP A 48 11.93 -12.48 7.26
N VAL A 49 10.92 -12.95 6.52
CA VAL A 49 9.69 -12.20 6.24
C VAL A 49 8.95 -11.81 7.52
N ASN A 50 8.93 -12.67 8.54
CA ASN A 50 8.24 -12.40 9.80
C ASN A 50 8.87 -11.22 10.57
N ALA A 51 10.20 -11.13 10.59
CA ALA A 51 10.91 -10.02 11.22
C ALA A 51 10.62 -8.70 10.49
N VAL A 52 10.59 -8.72 9.16
CA VAL A 52 10.25 -7.54 8.35
C VAL A 52 8.80 -7.11 8.57
N LEU A 53 7.86 -8.05 8.65
CA LEU A 53 6.45 -7.77 8.92
C LEU A 53 6.25 -7.08 10.27
N HIS A 54 6.89 -7.55 11.35
CA HIS A 54 6.81 -6.90 12.67
C HIS A 54 7.29 -5.45 12.64
N ILE A 55 8.39 -5.17 11.92
CA ILE A 55 8.90 -3.81 11.78
C ILE A 55 7.97 -2.96 10.91
N ALA A 56 7.40 -3.54 9.84
CA ALA A 56 6.45 -2.85 8.97
C ALA A 56 5.15 -2.48 9.71
N GLU A 57 4.65 -3.34 10.59
CA GLU A 57 3.50 -3.04 11.44
C GLU A 57 3.75 -1.80 12.31
N LEU A 58 4.91 -1.71 12.95
CA LEU A 58 5.33 -0.51 13.70
C LEU A 58 5.41 0.73 12.80
N GLY A 59 5.94 0.58 11.59
CA GLY A 59 6.02 1.66 10.60
C GLY A 59 4.65 2.18 10.17
N ILE A 60 3.70 1.29 9.87
CA ILE A 60 2.32 1.63 9.50
C ILE A 60 1.60 2.29 10.68
N MET A 61 1.78 1.78 11.90
CA MET A 61 1.24 2.40 13.11
C MET A 61 1.75 3.83 13.31
N LEU A 62 3.05 4.06 13.15
CA LEU A 62 3.64 5.39 13.22
C LEU A 62 3.12 6.31 12.10
N MET A 63 2.98 5.81 10.88
CA MET A 63 2.43 6.59 9.77
C MET A 63 0.97 6.99 10.02
N MET A 64 0.13 6.04 10.45
CA MET A 64 -1.27 6.32 10.82
C MET A 64 -1.36 7.30 12.00
N PHE A 65 -0.41 7.25 12.93
CA PHE A 65 -0.31 8.21 14.03
C PHE A 65 0.04 9.62 13.54
N ILE A 66 1.04 9.76 12.66
CA ILE A 66 1.42 11.05 12.05
C ILE A 66 0.26 11.62 11.25
N ILE A 67 -0.39 10.80 10.40
CA ILE A 67 -1.60 11.19 9.68
C ILE A 67 -2.67 11.67 10.66
N GLY A 68 -2.84 10.99 11.79
CA GLY A 68 -3.77 11.38 12.85
C GLY A 68 -3.45 12.75 13.48
N ILE A 69 -2.18 13.06 13.73
CA ILE A 69 -1.74 14.35 14.29
C ILE A 69 -1.86 15.48 13.26
N GLU A 70 -1.55 15.21 12.00
CA GLU A 70 -1.58 16.23 10.93
C GLU A 70 -3.02 16.53 10.45
N MET A 71 -3.97 15.63 10.73
CA MET A 71 -5.37 15.85 10.41
C MET A 71 -6.03 16.93 11.29
N ASP A 72 -6.41 18.04 10.65
CA ASP A 72 -7.30 19.03 11.26
C ASP A 72 -8.74 18.52 11.28
N VAL A 73 -9.20 18.11 12.47
CA VAL A 73 -10.55 17.58 12.70
C VAL A 73 -11.64 18.57 12.31
N ARG A 74 -11.43 19.88 12.49
CA ARG A 74 -12.43 20.92 12.17
C ARG A 74 -12.58 21.06 10.65
N LYS A 75 -11.46 21.05 9.92
CA LYS A 75 -11.44 21.06 8.46
C LYS A 75 -12.11 19.80 7.90
N LEU A 76 -11.83 18.64 8.50
CA LEU A 76 -12.49 17.38 8.14
C LEU A 76 -14.00 17.45 8.37
N TRP A 77 -14.45 18.03 9.49
CA TRP A 77 -15.86 18.17 9.81
C TRP A 77 -16.61 19.09 8.83
N ASN A 78 -15.96 20.15 8.34
CA ASN A 78 -16.50 21.01 7.29
C ASN A 78 -16.66 20.26 5.97
N LEU A 79 -15.74 19.34 5.68
CA LEU A 79 -15.75 18.50 4.49
C LEU A 79 -16.60 17.23 4.63
N ARG A 80 -17.19 16.95 5.80
CA ARG A 80 -17.89 15.67 6.10
C ARG A 80 -18.95 15.30 5.06
N ARG A 81 -19.73 16.26 4.56
CA ARG A 81 -20.77 15.98 3.55
C ARG A 81 -20.16 15.59 2.21
N SER A 82 -19.02 16.17 1.85
CA SER A 82 -18.32 15.82 0.61
C SER A 82 -17.61 14.47 0.76
N ILE A 83 -16.94 14.24 1.87
CA ILE A 83 -16.18 13.00 2.13
C ILE A 83 -17.13 11.81 2.29
N PHE A 84 -18.11 11.90 3.20
CA PHE A 84 -19.05 10.78 3.42
C PHE A 84 -20.13 10.68 2.34
N GLY A 85 -20.49 11.78 1.68
CA GLY A 85 -21.44 11.76 0.56
C GLY A 85 -20.78 11.28 -0.73
N HIS A 86 -19.99 12.15 -1.36
CA HIS A 86 -19.39 11.86 -2.67
C HIS A 86 -18.26 10.84 -2.56
N GLY A 87 -17.37 10.97 -1.58
CA GLY A 87 -16.27 10.03 -1.38
C GLY A 87 -16.76 8.63 -1.03
N GLY A 88 -17.71 8.51 -0.11
CA GLY A 88 -18.33 7.23 0.25
C GLY A 88 -19.08 6.58 -0.93
N ALA A 89 -19.86 7.36 -1.67
CA ALA A 89 -20.54 6.86 -2.86
C ALA A 89 -19.55 6.40 -3.95
N GLN A 90 -18.46 7.14 -4.16
CA GLN A 90 -17.41 6.77 -5.12
C GLN A 90 -16.73 5.45 -4.71
N VAL A 91 -16.36 5.29 -3.43
CA VAL A 91 -15.73 4.06 -2.95
C VAL A 91 -16.68 2.86 -3.12
N LEU A 92 -17.94 3.00 -2.71
CA LEU A 92 -18.92 1.92 -2.90
C LEU A 92 -19.14 1.57 -4.38
N LEU A 93 -19.23 2.59 -5.24
CA LEU A 93 -19.43 2.38 -6.66
C LEU A 93 -18.21 1.69 -7.30
N CYS A 94 -16.99 2.15 -7.01
CA CYS A 94 -15.76 1.49 -7.45
C CYS A 94 -15.70 0.05 -6.94
N ALA A 95 -15.98 -0.18 -5.65
CA ALA A 95 -15.92 -1.50 -5.05
C ALA A 95 -16.92 -2.48 -5.69
N VAL A 96 -18.15 -2.02 -5.95
CA VAL A 96 -19.18 -2.84 -6.63
C VAL A 96 -18.78 -3.11 -8.08
N LEU A 97 -18.31 -2.11 -8.83
CA LEU A 97 -17.90 -2.29 -10.23
C LEU A 97 -16.73 -3.28 -10.34
N LEU A 98 -15.72 -3.15 -9.47
CA LEU A 98 -14.58 -4.06 -9.43
C LEU A 98 -15.02 -5.47 -9.00
N ALA A 99 -15.87 -5.58 -7.98
CA ALA A 99 -16.41 -6.87 -7.55
C ALA A 99 -17.17 -7.59 -8.67
N LEU A 100 -18.02 -6.87 -9.43
CA LEU A 100 -18.73 -7.40 -10.58
C LEU A 100 -17.78 -7.81 -11.70
N ALA A 101 -16.73 -7.03 -11.97
CA ALA A 101 -15.71 -7.37 -12.96
C ALA A 101 -14.99 -8.69 -12.58
N PHE A 102 -14.60 -8.86 -11.32
CA PHE A 102 -13.99 -10.11 -10.84
C PHE A 102 -14.95 -11.31 -10.94
N ILE A 103 -16.22 -11.13 -10.60
CA ILE A 103 -17.23 -12.19 -10.74
C ILE A 103 -17.43 -12.55 -12.21
N ALA A 104 -17.47 -11.57 -13.12
CA ALA A 104 -17.58 -11.79 -14.56
C ALA A 104 -16.36 -12.54 -15.14
N LEU A 105 -15.17 -12.37 -14.55
CA LEU A 105 -13.95 -13.13 -14.86
C LEU A 105 -13.95 -14.55 -14.25
N GLY A 106 -15.04 -14.96 -13.57
CA GLY A 106 -15.20 -16.30 -13.01
C GLY A 106 -14.80 -16.43 -11.53
N ALA A 107 -14.52 -15.32 -10.84
CA ALA A 107 -14.22 -15.37 -9.41
C ALA A 107 -15.48 -15.64 -8.58
N ASN A 108 -15.30 -16.35 -7.46
CA ASN A 108 -16.38 -16.60 -6.51
C ASN A 108 -16.85 -15.27 -5.86
N TRP A 109 -18.14 -15.11 -5.56
CA TRP A 109 -18.70 -13.83 -5.09
C TRP A 109 -18.03 -13.29 -3.82
N ARG A 110 -17.54 -14.18 -2.95
CA ARG A 110 -16.75 -13.82 -1.76
C ARG A 110 -15.40 -13.19 -2.12
N VAL A 111 -14.73 -13.74 -3.14
CA VAL A 111 -13.43 -13.27 -3.62
C VAL A 111 -13.61 -11.96 -4.40
N GLY A 112 -14.62 -11.90 -5.27
CA GLY A 112 -14.96 -10.66 -5.99
C GLY A 112 -15.32 -9.51 -5.04
N GLY A 113 -16.15 -9.78 -4.03
CA GLY A 113 -16.50 -8.78 -3.01
C GLY A 113 -15.30 -8.30 -2.20
N ALA A 114 -14.44 -9.21 -1.74
CA ALA A 114 -13.22 -8.85 -1.00
C ALA A 114 -12.22 -8.07 -1.87
N ALA A 115 -11.98 -8.51 -3.10
CA ALA A 115 -11.07 -7.85 -4.03
C ALA A 115 -11.58 -6.46 -4.44
N GLY A 116 -12.89 -6.31 -4.65
CA GLY A 116 -13.50 -5.03 -4.99
C GLY A 116 -13.36 -3.98 -3.88
N PHE A 117 -13.44 -4.38 -2.60
CA PHE A 117 -13.21 -3.45 -1.49
C PHE A 117 -11.74 -3.17 -1.21
N ALA A 118 -10.83 -4.08 -1.56
CA ALA A 118 -9.41 -3.96 -1.28
C ALA A 118 -8.65 -3.09 -2.29
N LEU A 119 -9.21 -2.89 -3.49
CA LEU A 119 -8.58 -2.19 -4.63
C LEU A 119 -9.28 -0.86 -4.92
#